data_AF-A0A9P7RQP6-F1
#
_entry.id   AF-A0A9P7RQP6-F1
#
_cell.length_a   1.000
_cell.length_b   1.000
_cell.length_c   1.000
_cell.angle_alpha   90.00
_cell.angle_beta   90.00
_cell.angle_gamma   90.00
#
_symmetry.space_group_name_H-M   'P 1'
#
loop_
_entity.id
_entity.type
_entity.pdbx_description
1 polymer ?
#
loop_
_entity_poly.entity_id
_entity_poly.type
_entity_poly.pdbx_seq_one_letter_code
_entity_poly.pdbx_strand_id
1 'polypeptide(L)'
;MPSGTTPTQVMQCPQDYGMADVGIDVTPEAIQLLRERLPARTEILRWVSDEFECVAQDAYDAIGQPSLEGSQAVARGWEIFAQMAEAIEVLVHGTT
;
A
#
# COMPACT_ATOMS: atom_id res chain seq x y z
N MET A 1 18.34 -4.17 23.36
CA MET A 1 19.55 -4.90 22.96
C MET A 1 20.75 -4.23 23.60
N PRO A 2 21.62 -4.97 24.30
CA PRO A 2 22.88 -4.40 24.77
C PRO A 2 23.72 -3.96 23.55
N SER A 3 24.37 -2.80 23.64
CA SER A 3 25.17 -2.27 22.53
C SER A 3 26.34 -3.21 22.23
N GLY A 4 26.45 -3.68 20.98
CA GLY A 4 27.55 -4.55 20.53
C GLY A 4 27.12 -5.86 19.87
N THR A 5 25.82 -6.18 19.89
CA THR A 5 25.29 -7.37 19.20
C THR A 5 24.81 -7.03 17.79
N THR A 6 25.29 -7.79 16.81
CA THR A 6 24.84 -7.68 15.41
C THR A 6 23.59 -8.54 15.17
N PRO A 7 22.69 -8.16 14.23
CA PRO A 7 21.52 -8.95 13.90
C PRO A 7 21.86 -10.41 13.55
N THR A 8 22.94 -10.65 12.83
CA THR A 8 23.40 -12.01 12.47
C THR A 8 23.70 -12.87 13.70
N GLN A 9 24.32 -12.30 14.73
CA GLN A 9 24.60 -13.03 15.99
C GLN A 9 23.31 -13.38 16.73
N VAL A 10 22.33 -12.48 16.73
CA VAL A 10 20.99 -12.76 17.30
C VAL A 10 20.29 -13.87 16.53
N MET A 11 20.35 -13.85 15.19
CA MET A 11 19.68 -14.86 14.35
C MET A 11 20.33 -16.25 14.43
N GLN A 12 21.63 -16.33 14.73
CA GLN A 12 22.35 -17.60 14.90
C GLN A 12 22.06 -18.28 16.23
N CYS A 13 21.87 -17.50 17.31
CA CYS A 13 21.62 -18.00 18.65
C CYS A 13 20.50 -17.20 19.36
N PRO A 14 19.27 -17.18 18.85
CA PRO A 14 18.18 -16.33 19.35
C PRO A 14 17.87 -16.55 20.84
N GLN A 15 17.98 -17.79 21.30
CA GLN A 15 17.80 -18.18 22.71
C GLN A 15 18.78 -17.47 23.67
N ASP A 16 20.01 -17.18 23.24
CA ASP A 16 21.02 -16.50 24.07
C ASP A 16 20.71 -15.02 24.28
N TYR A 17 19.79 -14.47 23.47
CA TYR A 17 19.32 -13.08 23.53
C TYR A 17 17.90 -12.96 24.06
N GLY A 18 17.34 -14.03 24.64
CA GLY A 18 15.96 -14.04 25.14
C GLY A 18 14.92 -13.90 24.03
N MET A 19 15.31 -14.13 22.78
CA MET A 19 14.38 -14.18 21.65
C MET A 19 13.72 -15.56 21.64
N ALA A 20 12.60 -15.67 22.35
CA ALA A 20 11.70 -16.80 22.25
C ALA A 20 10.77 -16.59 21.03
N ASP A 21 10.30 -17.70 20.46
CA ASP A 21 9.19 -17.63 19.51
C ASP A 21 7.96 -17.07 20.24
N VAL A 22 7.57 -15.85 19.90
CA VAL A 22 6.36 -15.17 20.39
C VAL A 22 5.21 -15.32 19.41
N GLY A 23 5.34 -16.27 18.46
CA GLY A 23 4.29 -16.65 17.56
C GLY A 23 3.02 -17.05 18.29
N ILE A 24 1.89 -16.71 17.68
CA ILE A 24 0.58 -17.17 18.12
C ILE A 24 0.19 -18.30 17.16
N ASP A 25 -0.08 -19.48 17.69
CA ASP A 25 -0.60 -20.59 16.89
C ASP A 25 -1.98 -20.22 16.34
N VAL A 26 -2.05 -20.01 15.02
CA VAL A 26 -3.31 -19.74 14.32
C VAL A 26 -3.83 -21.05 13.75
N THR A 27 -4.95 -21.55 14.28
CA THR A 27 -5.52 -22.81 13.79
C THR A 27 -6.17 -22.64 12.41
N PRO A 28 -6.25 -23.69 11.60
CA PRO A 28 -6.95 -23.65 10.31
C PRO A 28 -8.40 -23.18 10.43
N GLU A 29 -9.09 -23.55 11.51
CA GLU A 29 -10.46 -23.14 11.80
C GLU A 29 -10.56 -21.62 12.04
N ALA A 30 -9.59 -21.03 12.75
CA ALA A 30 -9.54 -19.59 12.95
C ALA A 30 -9.36 -18.84 11.62
N ILE A 31 -8.54 -19.38 10.71
CA ILE A 31 -8.36 -18.83 9.35
C ILE A 31 -9.66 -18.91 8.55
N GLN A 32 -10.36 -20.05 8.62
CA GLN A 32 -11.61 -20.26 7.89
C GLN A 32 -12.71 -19.31 8.39
N LEU A 33 -12.87 -19.20 9.72
CA LEU A 33 -13.80 -18.25 10.33
C LEU A 33 -13.48 -16.80 9.97
N LEU A 34 -12.20 -16.44 9.89
CA LEU A 34 -11.79 -15.11 9.46
C LEU A 34 -12.20 -14.86 8.00
N ARG A 35 -11.95 -15.82 7.10
CA ARG A 35 -12.34 -15.71 5.67
C ARG A 35 -13.84 -15.55 5.47
N GLU A 36 -14.65 -16.22 6.29
CA GLU A 36 -16.12 -16.12 6.22
C GLU A 36 -16.67 -14.76 6.67
N ARG A 37 -15.92 -14.03 7.50
CA ARG A 37 -16.30 -12.70 7.99
C ARG A 37 -15.77 -11.56 7.13
N LEU A 38 -14.78 -11.87 6.30
CA LEU A 38 -14.16 -10.90 5.43
C LEU A 38 -15.04 -10.65 4.19
N PRO A 39 -15.16 -9.39 3.73
CA PRO A 39 -15.83 -9.09 2.47
C PRO A 39 -15.16 -9.77 1.27
N ALA A 40 -15.71 -9.56 0.07
CA ALA A 40 -15.07 -10.10 -1.12
C ALA A 40 -13.62 -9.59 -1.21
N ARG A 41 -12.69 -10.45 -1.63
CA ARG A 41 -11.26 -10.09 -1.74
C ARG A 41 -11.05 -8.80 -2.55
N THR A 42 -11.87 -8.58 -3.58
CA THR A 42 -11.87 -7.39 -4.42
C THR A 42 -12.20 -6.11 -3.65
N GLU A 43 -13.05 -6.20 -2.63
CA GLU A 43 -13.40 -5.06 -1.77
C GLU A 43 -12.31 -4.80 -0.72
N ILE A 44 -11.70 -5.85 -0.17
CA ILE A 44 -10.63 -5.74 0.83
C ILE A 44 -9.35 -5.15 0.21
N LEU A 45 -9.06 -5.53 -1.02
CA LEU A 45 -7.88 -5.07 -1.75
C LEU A 45 -8.16 -3.78 -2.53
N ARG A 46 -9.28 -3.11 -2.29
CA ARG A 46 -9.61 -1.82 -2.88
C ARG A 46 -8.98 -0.71 -2.06
N TRP A 47 -8.18 0.14 -2.70
CA TRP A 47 -7.40 1.18 -2.02
C TRP A 47 -8.13 2.54 -1.97
N VAL A 48 -9.08 2.76 -2.87
CA VAL A 48 -9.85 4.00 -3.03
C VAL A 48 -11.31 3.70 -3.38
N SER A 49 -12.23 4.64 -3.14
CA SER A 49 -13.64 4.48 -3.55
C SER A 49 -13.78 4.53 -5.07
N ASP A 50 -14.87 3.95 -5.60
CA ASP A 50 -15.19 4.03 -7.04
C ASP A 50 -15.31 5.50 -7.50
N GLU A 51 -15.86 6.37 -6.63
CA GLU A 51 -15.96 7.81 -6.88
C GLU A 51 -14.59 8.46 -7.06
N PHE A 52 -13.64 8.16 -6.18
CA PHE A 52 -12.28 8.68 -6.30
C PHE A 52 -11.58 8.10 -7.53
N GLU A 53 -11.79 6.82 -7.84
CA GLU A 53 -11.22 6.18 -9.03
C GLU A 53 -11.68 6.89 -10.32
N CYS A 54 -12.97 7.24 -10.42
CA CYS A 54 -13.47 8.06 -11.53
C CYS A 54 -12.79 9.42 -11.62
N VAL A 55 -12.73 10.16 -10.49
CA VAL A 55 -12.11 11.50 -10.47
C VAL A 55 -10.61 11.45 -10.79
N ALA A 56 -9.90 10.43 -10.30
CA ALA A 56 -8.50 10.22 -10.61
C ALA A 56 -8.29 9.88 -12.09
N GLN A 57 -9.18 9.09 -12.69
CA GLN A 57 -9.13 8.81 -14.13
C GLN A 57 -9.37 10.07 -14.96
N ASP A 58 -10.38 10.87 -14.60
CA ASP A 58 -10.66 12.14 -15.27
C ASP A 58 -9.48 13.11 -15.17
N ALA A 59 -8.83 13.18 -14.01
CA ALA A 59 -7.63 13.98 -13.81
C ALA A 59 -6.44 13.49 -14.66
N TYR A 60 -6.25 12.18 -14.77
CA TYR A 60 -5.20 11.59 -15.61
C TYR A 60 -5.45 11.85 -17.11
N ASP A 61 -6.71 11.79 -17.53
CA ASP A 61 -7.13 12.11 -18.89
C ASP A 61 -6.92 13.61 -19.18
N ALA A 62 -7.24 14.49 -18.23
CA ALA A 62 -7.07 15.94 -18.36
C ALA A 62 -5.60 16.36 -18.55
N ILE A 63 -4.65 15.65 -17.95
CA ILE A 63 -3.21 15.91 -18.12
C ILE A 63 -2.61 15.20 -19.34
N GLY A 64 -3.44 14.56 -20.17
CA GLY A 64 -3.04 13.97 -21.45
C GLY A 64 -2.47 12.56 -21.36
N GLN A 65 -2.81 11.80 -20.30
CA GLN A 65 -2.47 10.38 -20.14
C GLN A 65 -0.95 10.07 -20.31
N PRO A 66 -0.06 10.75 -19.58
CA PRO A 66 1.38 10.58 -19.73
C PRO A 66 1.84 9.14 -19.44
N SER A 67 2.66 8.56 -20.32
CA SER A 67 3.14 7.18 -20.16
C SER A 67 3.80 6.90 -18.81
N LEU A 68 3.36 5.81 -18.16
CA LEU A 68 3.87 5.30 -16.89
C LEU A 68 4.87 4.15 -17.07
N GLU A 69 5.37 3.94 -18.29
CA GLU A 69 6.26 2.83 -18.61
C GLU A 69 7.73 3.24 -18.73
N GLY A 70 8.63 2.28 -18.47
CA GLY A 70 10.07 2.43 -18.65
C GLY A 70 10.81 3.05 -17.47
N SER A 71 12.13 3.18 -17.62
CA SER A 71 13.03 3.61 -16.53
C SER A 71 12.84 5.07 -16.11
N GLN A 72 12.24 5.89 -16.97
CA GLN A 72 11.93 7.29 -16.67
C GLN A 72 10.60 7.46 -15.94
N ALA A 73 9.73 6.45 -15.93
CA ALA A 73 8.42 6.53 -15.27
C ALA A 73 8.54 6.77 -13.77
N VAL A 74 9.55 6.19 -13.10
CA VAL A 74 9.80 6.41 -11.67
C VAL A 74 10.17 7.88 -11.39
N ALA A 75 10.98 8.50 -12.26
CA ALA A 75 11.40 9.88 -12.09
C ALA A 75 10.25 10.87 -12.37
N ARG A 76 9.43 10.58 -13.41
CA ARG A 76 8.30 11.43 -13.81
C ARG A 76 7.03 11.16 -13.00
N GLY A 77 6.96 10.05 -12.27
CA GLY A 77 5.79 9.67 -11.49
C GLY A 77 5.37 10.75 -10.49
N TRP A 78 6.34 11.43 -9.87
CA TRP A 78 6.04 12.52 -8.96
C TRP A 78 5.50 13.77 -9.67
N GLU A 79 6.01 14.08 -10.86
CA GLU A 79 5.54 15.18 -11.70
C GLU A 79 4.11 14.92 -12.19
N ILE A 80 3.82 13.69 -12.60
CA ILE A 80 2.49 13.25 -13.04
C ILE A 80 1.52 13.32 -11.85
N PHE A 81 1.91 12.81 -10.69
CA PHE A 81 1.12 12.89 -9.47
C PHE A 81 0.78 14.33 -9.09
N ALA A 82 1.77 15.25 -9.12
CA ALA A 82 1.54 16.65 -8.81
C ALA A 82 0.53 17.31 -9.76
N GLN A 83 0.62 17.03 -11.07
CA GLN A 83 -0.33 17.54 -12.06
C GLN A 83 -1.74 16.95 -11.84
N MET A 84 -1.84 15.65 -11.55
CA MET A 84 -3.12 15.02 -11.23
C MET A 84 -3.75 15.61 -9.96
N ALA A 85 -2.96 15.88 -8.92
CA ALA A 85 -3.47 16.45 -7.68
C ALA A 85 -4.12 17.82 -7.92
N GLU A 86 -3.47 18.69 -8.70
CA GLU A 86 -4.02 19.99 -9.10
C GLU A 86 -5.31 19.82 -9.92
N ALA A 87 -5.33 18.89 -10.88
CA ALA A 87 -6.52 18.59 -11.68
C ALA A 87 -7.69 18.06 -10.82
N ILE A 88 -7.42 17.21 -9.83
CA ILE A 88 -8.42 16.70 -8.89
C ILE A 88 -9.01 17.84 -8.06
N GLU A 89 -8.18 18.77 -7.56
CA GLU A 89 -8.68 19.92 -6.80
C GLU A 89 -9.67 20.76 -7.62
N VAL A 90 -9.35 20.99 -8.90
CA VAL A 90 -10.24 21.68 -9.84
C VAL A 90 -11.52 20.89 -10.10
N LEU A 91 -11.44 19.57 -10.31
CA LEU A 91 -12.62 18.73 -10.57
C LEU A 91 -13.57 18.64 -9.37
N VAL A 92 -13.02 18.62 -8.15
CA VAL A 92 -13.81 18.48 -6.92
C VAL A 92 -14.39 19.82 -6.44
N HIS A 93 -13.67 20.94 -6.63
CA HIS A 93 -14.07 22.25 -6.09
C HIS A 93 -14.47 23.28 -7.15
N GLY A 94 -14.19 23.03 -8.43
CA GLY A 94 -14.44 23.95 -9.55
C GLY A 94 -15.89 23.99 -10.05
N THR A 95 -16.87 23.73 -9.18
CA THR A 95 -18.27 24.10 -9.44
C THR A 95 -18.51 25.53 -8.95
N THR A 96 -18.20 26.52 -9.79
CA THR A 96 -18.75 27.89 -9.64
C THR A 96 -18.95 28.53 -11.01
#